data_AF-A0A381YV84-F1
#
_entry.id   AF-A0A381YV84-F1
#
_cell.length_a   1.000
_cell.length_b   1.000
_cell.length_c   1.000
_cell.angle_alpha   90.00
_cell.angle_beta   90.00
_cell.angle_gamma   90.00
#
_symmetry.space_group_name_H-M   'P 1'
#
loop_
_entity.id
_entity.type
_entity.pdbx_description
1 polymer ?
#
loop_
_entity_poly.entity_id
_entity_poly.type
_entity_poly.pdbx_seq_one_letter_code
_entity_poly.pdbx_strand_id
1 'polypeptide(L)'
;MIGPRLQTLCLLACVFWLSSGFPVTVEGQAPDLTKTIDFERSEVFHLGPTGAKGWIYAADNFMTTDARQILVTEVEPGSVSEGVLEVGDVILGVGDKLFTSDARMALGWAIDEAESTENKGILKLIRWRPVKDADPRKGTQETVELKLRVMGSYSDVAPWKCPKTKLILKDALKVIVESKDMGRLGATALALLATGEKEHLALVREYLHNQKWASPELKISVEIGGKQSWSSGFHNLLLTEYFLASGDEYVLPAIREYAIKTAMGQSGGGTWGHGFAWTSQNGGKLHGGLPGYGALNQAGLPCYLSLLLSRKCGVDHPEVDDAISRSSRFFQQFIDKGSIGYGYHRPSLEMNANGRNGMSG
;
A
#
# COMPACT_ATOMS: atom_id res chain seq x y z
N MET A 1 -26.89 -45.04 73.09
CA MET A 1 -25.66 -44.82 73.88
C MET A 1 -24.51 -44.62 72.91
N ILE A 2 -23.92 -43.41 72.94
CA ILE A 2 -22.64 -42.98 72.34
C ILE A 2 -22.55 -43.14 70.81
N GLY A 3 -22.45 -42.11 69.96
CA GLY A 3 -22.00 -40.73 70.12
C GLY A 3 -21.12 -40.37 68.89
N PRO A 4 -21.13 -39.13 68.38
CA PRO A 4 -20.95 -38.82 66.95
C PRO A 4 -19.56 -38.25 66.59
N ARG A 5 -19.17 -38.34 65.30
CA ARG A 5 -18.07 -37.56 64.66
C ARG A 5 -18.32 -37.53 63.15
N LEU A 6 -18.13 -36.48 62.38
CA LEU A 6 -17.94 -35.04 62.59
C LEU A 6 -18.15 -34.47 61.18
N GLN A 7 -19.09 -33.54 61.01
CA GLN A 7 -19.23 -32.78 59.76
C GLN A 7 -18.09 -31.77 59.66
N THR A 8 -17.37 -31.74 58.53
CA THR A 8 -16.42 -30.67 58.24
C THR A 8 -17.07 -29.69 57.27
N LEU A 9 -17.67 -28.64 57.83
CA LEU A 9 -17.99 -27.40 57.15
C LEU A 9 -16.67 -26.65 56.90
N CYS A 10 -16.32 -26.35 55.65
CA CYS A 10 -15.35 -25.31 55.34
C CYS A 10 -16.08 -24.10 54.77
N LEU A 11 -16.41 -23.18 55.68
CA LEU A 11 -16.64 -21.77 55.38
C LEU A 11 -15.27 -21.13 55.09
N LEU A 12 -15.09 -20.56 53.90
CA LEU A 12 -13.98 -19.64 53.63
C LEU A 12 -14.52 -18.40 52.92
N ALA A 13 -14.78 -17.42 53.78
CA ALA A 13 -14.64 -15.97 53.64
C ALA A 13 -14.77 -15.36 52.23
N CYS A 14 -15.89 -14.69 52.01
CA CYS A 14 -15.99 -13.54 51.11
C CYS A 14 -15.04 -12.44 51.60
N VAL A 15 -13.94 -12.21 50.89
CA VAL A 15 -13.16 -10.97 50.99
C VAL A 15 -13.54 -10.11 49.79
N PHE A 16 -14.31 -9.06 50.06
CA PHE A 16 -14.53 -7.96 49.13
C PHE A 16 -13.19 -7.26 48.87
N TRP A 17 -12.63 -7.47 47.68
CA TRP A 17 -11.65 -6.55 47.12
C TRP A 17 -12.39 -5.53 46.27
N LEU A 18 -12.54 -4.31 46.82
CA LEU A 18 -12.78 -3.09 46.06
C LEU A 18 -11.49 -2.79 45.28
N SER A 19 -11.29 -3.44 44.14
CA SER A 19 -10.33 -2.96 43.15
C SER A 19 -10.97 -1.79 42.42
N SER A 20 -10.44 -0.60 42.73
CA SER A 20 -10.47 0.61 41.93
C SER A 20 -10.69 0.31 40.44
N GLY A 21 -11.82 0.77 39.91
CA GLY A 21 -12.10 0.72 38.49
C GLY A 21 -11.06 1.53 37.72
N PHE A 22 -10.07 0.84 37.16
CA PHE A 22 -9.43 1.32 35.94
C PHE A 22 -10.54 1.39 34.89
N PRO A 23 -10.61 2.48 34.09
CA PRO A 23 -11.54 2.51 32.99
C PRO A 23 -11.18 1.34 32.08
N VAL A 24 -12.10 0.38 32.00
CA VAL A 24 -12.11 -0.61 30.92
C VAL A 24 -12.24 0.23 29.65
N THR A 25 -11.15 0.37 28.91
CA THR A 25 -11.24 0.82 27.52
C THR A 25 -12.18 -0.15 26.84
N VAL A 26 -13.32 0.36 26.40
CA VAL A 26 -14.27 -0.42 25.60
C VAL A 26 -13.50 -0.88 24.37
N GLU A 27 -13.17 -2.16 24.36
CA GLU A 27 -12.46 -2.83 23.27
C GLU A 27 -13.27 -2.59 21.99
N GLY A 28 -12.70 -1.88 21.01
CA GLY A 28 -13.30 -1.63 19.69
C GLY A 28 -13.93 -0.25 19.44
N GLN A 29 -13.88 0.72 20.36
CA GLN A 29 -14.32 2.10 20.06
C GLN A 29 -13.14 3.03 19.76
N ALA A 30 -13.22 3.79 18.67
CA ALA A 30 -12.23 4.82 18.34
C ALA A 30 -12.05 5.81 19.51
N PRO A 31 -10.81 6.11 19.93
CA PRO A 31 -10.56 6.98 21.07
C PRO A 31 -10.94 8.45 20.76
N ASP A 32 -11.40 9.15 21.79
CA ASP A 32 -11.58 10.60 21.75
C ASP A 32 -10.25 11.30 22.10
N LEU A 33 -9.57 11.81 21.08
CA LEU A 33 -8.25 12.42 21.12
C LEU A 33 -8.24 13.77 21.87
N THR A 34 -9.42 14.36 22.09
CA THR A 34 -9.56 15.51 22.98
C THR A 34 -9.46 15.13 24.46
N LYS A 35 -9.68 13.85 24.79
CA LYS A 35 -9.66 13.32 26.17
C LYS A 35 -8.42 12.51 26.48
N THR A 36 -7.94 11.68 25.55
CA THR A 36 -6.74 10.86 25.74
C THR A 36 -5.96 10.70 24.45
N ILE A 37 -4.63 10.70 24.56
CA ILE A 37 -3.69 10.36 23.48
C ILE A 37 -2.64 9.33 23.94
N ASP A 38 -2.89 8.71 25.10
CA ASP A 38 -2.02 7.75 25.76
C ASP A 38 -2.39 6.33 25.31
N PHE A 39 -1.88 5.97 24.14
CA PHE A 39 -2.04 4.66 23.53
C PHE A 39 -0.89 4.41 22.56
N GLU A 40 -0.64 3.14 22.27
CA GLU A 40 0.37 2.76 21.27
C GLU A 40 -0.03 3.29 19.88
N ARG A 41 0.93 3.92 19.21
CA ARG A 41 0.73 4.50 17.88
C ARG A 41 1.51 3.65 16.88
N SER A 42 0.79 2.95 16.01
CA SER A 42 1.41 2.10 14.99
C SER A 42 2.00 2.92 13.84
N GLU A 43 1.22 3.85 13.27
CA GLU A 43 1.59 4.57 12.05
C GLU A 43 1.14 6.03 12.04
N VAL A 44 1.86 6.85 11.26
CA VAL A 44 1.60 8.28 11.06
C VAL A 44 1.41 8.52 9.56
N PHE A 45 0.36 9.26 9.20
CA PHE A 45 -0.05 9.51 7.83
C PHE A 45 0.27 10.93 7.40
N HIS A 46 0.74 11.12 6.17
CA HIS A 46 0.79 12.44 5.55
C HIS A 46 -0.64 12.96 5.35
N LEU A 47 -0.91 14.20 5.76
CA LEU A 47 -2.21 14.85 5.65
C LEU A 47 -2.33 15.64 4.34
N GLY A 48 -1.96 15.00 3.22
CA GLY A 48 -1.96 15.61 1.89
C GLY A 48 -0.95 16.76 1.74
N PRO A 49 -1.26 17.82 0.96
CA PRO A 49 -0.35 18.93 0.67
C PRO A 49 -0.26 19.95 1.82
N THR A 50 -0.74 19.60 3.01
CA THR A 50 -0.73 20.49 4.18
C THR A 50 0.66 20.63 4.80
N GLY A 51 1.56 19.67 4.54
CA GLY A 51 2.85 19.53 5.23
C GLY A 51 2.72 19.12 6.70
N ALA A 52 1.52 18.74 7.15
CA ALA A 52 1.32 18.08 8.43
C ALA A 52 1.31 16.55 8.26
N LYS A 53 1.73 15.85 9.31
CA LYS A 53 1.43 14.43 9.48
C LYS A 53 0.56 14.22 10.71
N GLY A 54 -0.26 13.19 10.69
CA GLY A 54 -1.12 12.87 11.81
C GLY A 54 -1.34 11.39 12.03
N TRP A 55 -1.63 11.05 13.28
CA TRP A 55 -2.11 9.75 13.66
C TRP A 55 -3.63 9.68 13.47
N ILE A 56 -4.09 8.57 12.87
CA ILE A 56 -5.48 8.29 12.57
C ILE A 56 -5.80 6.92 13.15
N TYR A 57 -6.90 6.81 13.88
CA TYR A 57 -7.33 5.53 14.44
C TYR A 57 -7.55 4.50 13.32
N ALA A 58 -6.90 3.36 13.44
CA ALA A 58 -7.15 2.18 12.64
C ALA A 58 -7.62 1.06 13.58
N ALA A 59 -8.73 0.43 13.25
CA ALA A 59 -9.19 -0.76 13.98
C ALA A 59 -8.27 -1.96 13.70
N ASP A 60 -8.48 -3.08 14.39
CA ASP A 60 -7.64 -4.29 14.30
C ASP A 60 -7.56 -4.88 12.87
N ASN A 61 -8.51 -4.53 12.00
CA ASN A 61 -8.52 -4.89 10.59
C ASN A 61 -7.73 -3.91 9.70
N PHE A 62 -6.96 -2.99 10.29
CA PHE A 62 -6.19 -1.94 9.63
C PHE A 62 -7.02 -0.92 8.84
N MET A 63 -8.33 -0.82 9.10
CA MET A 63 -9.21 0.13 8.43
C MET A 63 -9.43 1.39 9.28
N THR A 64 -9.48 2.55 8.62
CA THR A 64 -9.73 3.87 9.24
C THR A 64 -11.20 4.26 9.30
N THR A 65 -12.12 3.34 8.97
CA THR A 65 -13.56 3.60 8.82
C THR A 65 -14.18 4.31 10.00
N ASP A 66 -13.72 4.01 11.22
CA ASP A 66 -14.27 4.55 12.48
C ASP A 66 -13.49 5.77 13.00
N ALA A 67 -12.43 6.21 12.32
CA ALA A 67 -11.72 7.42 12.69
C ALA A 67 -12.61 8.66 12.50
N ARG A 68 -12.80 9.44 13.57
CA ARG A 68 -13.54 10.71 13.58
C ARG A 68 -12.67 11.91 13.98
N GLN A 69 -11.40 11.69 14.25
CA GLN A 69 -10.44 12.71 14.67
C GLN A 69 -9.05 12.34 14.15
N ILE A 70 -8.21 13.35 13.94
CA ILE A 70 -6.82 13.18 13.50
C ILE A 70 -5.93 13.93 14.48
N LEU A 71 -4.97 13.24 15.10
CA LEU A 71 -3.98 13.87 15.98
C LEU A 71 -2.80 14.34 15.13
N VAL A 72 -2.50 15.64 15.15
CA VAL A 72 -1.31 16.19 14.49
C VAL A 72 -0.06 15.74 15.26
N THR A 73 0.84 15.07 14.56
CA THR A 73 2.08 14.51 15.14
C THR A 73 3.34 15.19 14.62
N GLU A 74 3.27 15.81 13.46
CA GLU A 74 4.39 16.51 12.83
C GLU A 74 3.87 17.67 11.98
N VAL A 75 4.61 18.77 11.94
CA VAL A 75 4.40 19.89 11.03
C VAL A 75 5.73 20.22 10.39
N GLU A 76 5.80 20.12 9.08
CA GLU A 76 7.01 20.38 8.31
C GLU A 76 7.31 21.89 8.30
N PRO A 77 8.56 22.31 8.59
CA PRO A 77 8.97 23.71 8.48
C PRO A 77 8.79 24.26 7.06
N GLY A 78 8.30 25.49 6.94
CA GLY A 78 7.99 26.12 5.66
C GLY A 78 6.72 25.62 4.98
N SER A 79 5.98 24.68 5.58
CA SER A 79 4.70 24.21 5.05
C SER A 79 3.55 25.18 5.32
N VAL A 80 2.43 24.97 4.63
CA VAL A 80 1.20 25.76 4.84
C VAL A 80 0.56 25.54 6.21
N SER A 81 0.96 24.49 6.94
CA SER A 81 0.52 24.22 8.31
C SER A 81 1.40 24.91 9.36
N GLU A 82 2.59 25.37 9.01
CA GLU A 82 3.49 26.05 9.94
C GLU A 82 2.83 27.32 10.50
N GLY A 83 2.86 27.48 11.82
CA GLY A 83 2.21 28.59 12.52
C GLY A 83 0.69 28.52 12.63
N VAL A 84 0.04 27.55 11.96
CA VAL A 84 -1.43 27.33 12.04
C VAL A 84 -1.75 26.07 12.85
N LEU A 85 -1.05 24.98 12.58
CA LEU A 85 -1.14 23.72 13.33
C LEU A 85 0.12 23.50 14.17
N GLU A 86 -0.05 22.78 15.26
CA GLU A 86 1.01 22.40 16.19
C GLU A 86 0.91 20.91 16.54
N VAL A 87 2.04 20.30 16.89
CA VAL A 87 2.06 18.92 17.39
C VAL A 87 1.19 18.81 18.63
N GLY A 88 0.25 17.87 18.64
CA GLY A 88 -0.72 17.68 19.71
C GLY A 88 -2.11 18.24 19.42
N ASP A 89 -2.25 19.10 18.39
CA ASP A 89 -3.56 19.53 17.89
C ASP A 89 -4.39 18.33 17.42
N VAL A 90 -5.70 18.43 17.54
CA VAL A 90 -6.65 17.44 17.03
C VAL A 90 -7.52 18.09 15.96
N ILE A 91 -7.49 17.56 14.74
CA ILE A 91 -8.42 17.95 13.69
C ILE A 91 -9.72 17.17 13.91
N LEU A 92 -10.79 17.89 14.20
CA LEU A 92 -12.11 17.33 14.49
C LEU A 92 -13.03 17.32 13.28
N GLY A 93 -12.72 18.09 12.24
CA GLY A 93 -13.59 18.28 11.09
C GLY A 93 -13.05 19.25 10.05
N VAL A 94 -13.84 19.48 9.02
CA VAL A 94 -13.55 20.34 7.86
C VAL A 94 -14.70 21.31 7.63
N GLY A 95 -14.39 22.53 7.17
CA GLY A 95 -15.40 23.58 7.03
C GLY A 95 -16.03 23.93 8.38
N ASP A 96 -17.34 23.78 8.47
CA ASP A 96 -18.17 24.00 9.65
C ASP A 96 -18.69 22.70 10.28
N LYS A 97 -18.23 21.53 9.80
CA LYS A 97 -18.73 20.21 10.22
C LYS A 97 -17.64 19.35 10.83
N LEU A 98 -17.98 18.73 11.96
CA LEU A 98 -17.19 17.64 12.53
C LEU A 98 -17.19 16.44 11.58
N PHE A 99 -16.15 15.62 11.63
CA PHE A 99 -16.14 14.37 10.88
C PHE A 99 -17.23 13.43 11.39
N THR A 100 -18.10 13.00 10.47
CA THR A 100 -19.14 11.98 10.74
C THR A 100 -18.86 10.66 10.03
N SER A 101 -17.83 10.62 9.18
CA SER A 101 -17.34 9.46 8.44
C SER A 101 -15.83 9.29 8.68
N ASP A 102 -15.19 8.35 7.97
CA ASP A 102 -13.74 8.19 7.95
C ASP A 102 -13.04 9.56 7.76
N ALA A 103 -12.34 10.02 8.79
CA ALA A 103 -11.68 11.32 8.83
C ALA A 103 -10.59 11.45 7.75
N ARG A 104 -9.91 10.36 7.40
CA ARG A 104 -8.88 10.35 6.34
C ARG A 104 -9.51 10.63 4.98
N MET A 105 -10.65 9.99 4.69
CA MET A 105 -11.39 10.21 3.44
C MET A 105 -11.99 11.61 3.38
N ALA A 106 -12.65 12.05 4.45
CA ALA A 106 -13.27 13.37 4.52
C ALA A 106 -12.25 14.50 4.37
N LEU A 107 -11.07 14.38 4.99
CA LEU A 107 -9.98 15.33 4.81
C LEU A 107 -9.47 15.33 3.36
N GLY A 108 -9.31 14.15 2.74
CA GLY A 108 -8.90 14.03 1.34
C GLY A 108 -9.85 14.76 0.38
N TRP A 109 -11.17 14.57 0.55
CA TRP A 109 -12.16 15.30 -0.24
C TRP A 109 -12.15 16.80 0.01
N ALA A 110 -11.98 17.23 1.26
CA ALA A 110 -11.88 18.66 1.58
C ALA A 110 -10.63 19.31 0.98
N ILE A 111 -9.51 18.59 0.90
CA ILE A 111 -8.31 19.04 0.18
C ILE A 111 -8.64 19.20 -1.32
N ASP A 112 -9.28 18.21 -1.93
CA ASP A 112 -9.65 18.27 -3.34
C ASP A 112 -10.56 19.45 -3.68
N GLU A 113 -11.55 19.72 -2.81
CA GLU A 113 -12.43 20.88 -2.92
C GLU A 113 -11.67 22.20 -2.73
N ALA A 114 -10.82 22.28 -1.71
CA ALA A 114 -10.04 23.47 -1.41
C ALA A 114 -9.13 23.87 -2.58
N GLU A 115 -8.45 22.90 -3.22
CA GLU A 115 -7.54 23.12 -4.34
C GLU A 115 -8.21 23.65 -5.62
N SER A 116 -9.55 23.65 -5.69
CA SER A 116 -10.29 24.21 -6.82
C SER A 116 -10.06 25.72 -6.99
N THR A 117 -10.27 26.22 -8.22
CA THR A 117 -10.18 27.66 -8.50
C THR A 117 -11.24 28.47 -7.74
N GLU A 118 -12.42 27.89 -7.56
CA GLU A 118 -13.55 28.51 -6.84
C GLU A 118 -13.22 28.71 -5.35
N ASN A 119 -12.68 27.67 -4.69
CA ASN A 119 -12.32 27.71 -3.28
C ASN A 119 -10.94 28.32 -3.01
N LYS A 120 -10.23 28.72 -4.07
CA LYS A 120 -8.98 29.51 -4.00
C LYS A 120 -7.91 28.86 -3.12
N GLY A 121 -7.87 27.55 -2.97
CA GLY A 121 -6.89 26.86 -2.11
C GLY A 121 -7.18 26.99 -0.61
N ILE A 122 -8.37 27.44 -0.19
CA ILE A 122 -8.67 27.64 1.24
C ILE A 122 -9.23 26.35 1.82
N LEU A 123 -8.42 25.65 2.62
CA LEU A 123 -8.85 24.49 3.41
C LEU A 123 -9.17 24.93 4.83
N LYS A 124 -10.43 24.83 5.23
CA LYS A 124 -10.87 25.14 6.60
C LYS A 124 -10.89 23.88 7.45
N LEU A 125 -10.25 23.93 8.61
CA LEU A 125 -10.18 22.82 9.57
C LEU A 125 -10.78 23.24 10.91
N ILE A 126 -11.57 22.36 11.52
CA ILE A 126 -11.98 22.50 12.92
C ILE A 126 -10.87 21.90 13.77
N ARG A 127 -10.04 22.76 14.34
CA ARG A 127 -8.90 22.39 15.18
C ARG A 127 -9.28 22.49 16.65
N TRP A 128 -8.95 21.46 17.42
CA TRP A 128 -8.91 21.52 18.87
C TRP A 128 -7.46 21.54 19.34
N ARG A 129 -7.09 22.56 20.13
CA ARG A 129 -5.74 22.75 20.65
C ARG A 129 -5.70 22.45 22.14
N PRO A 130 -4.89 21.48 22.59
CA PRO A 130 -4.77 21.19 24.02
C PRO A 130 -4.09 22.36 24.74
N VAL A 131 -4.55 22.64 25.96
CA VAL A 131 -3.78 23.40 26.94
C VAL A 131 -2.62 22.50 27.39
N LYS A 132 -1.40 23.01 27.25
CA LYS A 132 -0.19 22.28 27.61
C LYS A 132 -0.23 21.81 29.07
N ASP A 133 0.16 20.56 29.30
CA ASP A 133 0.28 19.92 30.62
C ASP A 133 -1.03 19.87 31.45
N ALA A 134 -2.21 20.06 30.82
CA ALA A 134 -3.49 19.96 31.50
C ALA A 134 -3.94 18.49 31.69
N ASP A 135 -4.26 18.11 32.93
CA ASP A 135 -4.84 16.82 33.30
C ASP A 135 -6.10 17.03 34.17
N PRO A 136 -7.31 16.62 33.73
CA PRO A 136 -7.61 16.00 32.43
C PRO A 136 -7.38 16.97 31.27
N ARG A 137 -7.15 16.42 30.06
CA ARG A 137 -6.98 17.19 28.83
C ARG A 137 -8.13 18.19 28.65
N LYS A 138 -7.77 19.45 28.45
CA LYS A 138 -8.67 20.55 28.12
C LYS A 138 -8.06 21.33 26.97
N GLY A 139 -8.88 22.03 26.20
CA GLY A 139 -8.41 22.72 25.02
C GLY A 139 -9.50 23.61 24.42
N THR A 140 -9.12 24.39 23.42
CA THR A 140 -10.01 25.29 22.70
C THR A 140 -10.26 24.75 21.30
N GLN A 141 -11.51 24.85 20.85
CA GLN A 141 -11.89 24.53 19.48
C GLN A 141 -11.98 25.83 18.68
N GLU A 142 -11.33 25.86 17.52
CA GLU A 142 -11.32 26.99 16.61
C GLU A 142 -11.35 26.50 15.16
N THR A 143 -11.90 27.32 14.26
CA THR A 143 -11.78 27.08 12.83
C THR A 143 -10.53 27.80 12.33
N VAL A 144 -9.62 27.05 11.71
CA VAL A 144 -8.40 27.58 11.11
C VAL A 144 -8.40 27.38 9.61
N GLU A 145 -7.66 28.23 8.89
CA GLU A 145 -7.57 28.17 7.43
C GLU A 145 -6.12 27.85 7.01
N LEU A 146 -5.97 26.85 6.15
CA LEU A 146 -4.71 26.53 5.48
C LEU A 146 -4.81 26.99 4.02
N LYS A 147 -3.78 27.66 3.52
CA LYS A 147 -3.72 28.16 2.14
C LYS A 147 -2.95 27.18 1.25
N LEU A 148 -3.67 26.22 0.69
CA LEU A 148 -3.14 25.27 -0.29
C LEU A 148 -2.86 25.95 -1.63
N ARG A 149 -2.02 25.31 -2.45
CA ARG A 149 -1.85 25.68 -3.86
C ARG A 149 -3.14 25.38 -4.62
N VAL A 150 -3.57 26.32 -5.46
CA VAL A 150 -4.68 26.07 -6.39
C VAL A 150 -4.22 25.12 -7.49
N MET A 151 -4.82 23.94 -7.56
CA MET A 151 -4.53 22.89 -8.55
C MET A 151 -5.65 22.74 -9.59
N GLY A 152 -6.82 23.36 -9.35
CA GLY A 152 -8.04 23.16 -10.13
C GLY A 152 -8.87 21.99 -9.61
N SER A 153 -9.85 21.55 -10.39
CA SER A 153 -10.75 20.43 -10.03
C SER A 153 -10.45 19.20 -10.88
N TYR A 154 -10.78 18.02 -10.36
CA TYR A 154 -10.81 16.81 -11.19
C TYR A 154 -11.92 16.91 -12.24
N SER A 155 -11.63 16.49 -13.48
CA SER A 155 -12.64 16.33 -14.52
C SER A 155 -13.45 15.05 -14.34
N ASP A 156 -14.66 14.99 -14.90
CA ASP A 156 -15.52 13.79 -14.87
C ASP A 156 -14.88 12.54 -15.46
N VAL A 157 -13.89 12.71 -16.35
CA VAL A 157 -13.15 11.62 -17.01
C VAL A 157 -11.74 11.43 -16.43
N ALA A 158 -11.47 11.97 -15.24
CA ALA A 158 -10.21 11.78 -14.55
C ALA A 158 -9.87 10.27 -14.40
N PRO A 159 -8.59 9.88 -14.52
CA PRO A 159 -7.41 10.75 -14.63
C PRO A 159 -7.17 11.30 -16.05
N TRP A 160 -8.00 10.91 -17.02
CA TRP A 160 -7.81 11.28 -18.43
C TRP A 160 -8.36 12.68 -18.68
N LYS A 161 -7.72 13.42 -19.60
CA LYS A 161 -8.13 14.79 -19.97
C LYS A 161 -8.35 15.74 -18.76
N CYS A 162 -7.62 15.53 -17.67
CA CYS A 162 -7.75 16.29 -16.43
C CYS A 162 -6.55 17.23 -16.22
N PRO A 163 -6.74 18.57 -16.19
CA PRO A 163 -5.65 19.52 -15.91
C PRO A 163 -4.99 19.31 -14.54
N LYS A 164 -5.79 19.05 -13.49
CA LYS A 164 -5.28 18.77 -12.14
C LYS A 164 -4.37 17.54 -12.13
N THR A 165 -4.80 16.42 -12.73
CA THR A 165 -3.98 15.20 -12.83
C THR A 165 -2.67 15.45 -13.60
N LYS A 166 -2.69 16.26 -14.67
CA LYS A 166 -1.47 16.63 -15.40
C LYS A 166 -0.49 17.42 -14.52
N LEU A 167 -0.98 18.33 -13.68
CA LEU A 167 -0.15 19.06 -12.73
C LEU A 167 0.44 18.14 -11.66
N ILE A 168 -0.36 17.24 -11.08
CA ILE A 168 0.11 16.24 -10.12
C ILE A 168 1.21 15.37 -10.73
N LEU A 169 1.00 14.86 -11.95
CA LEU A 169 2.00 14.06 -12.65
C LEU A 169 3.29 14.85 -12.88
N LYS A 170 3.19 16.09 -13.37
CA LYS A 170 4.34 16.96 -13.61
C LYS A 170 5.15 17.20 -12.33
N ASP A 171 4.48 17.53 -11.23
CA ASP A 171 5.15 17.83 -9.97
C ASP A 171 5.78 16.56 -9.35
N ALA A 172 5.10 15.41 -9.46
CA ALA A 172 5.65 14.13 -9.02
C ALA A 172 6.89 13.73 -9.83
N LEU A 173 6.86 13.88 -11.16
CA LEU A 173 8.01 13.59 -12.02
C LEU A 173 9.22 14.45 -11.67
N LYS A 174 8.99 15.74 -11.37
CA LYS A 174 10.05 16.65 -10.92
C LYS A 174 10.75 16.10 -9.67
N VAL A 175 9.97 15.69 -8.65
CA VAL A 175 10.53 15.12 -7.40
C VAL A 175 11.29 13.82 -7.66
N ILE A 176 10.77 12.95 -8.53
CA ILE A 176 11.46 11.70 -8.90
C ILE A 176 12.82 12.01 -9.55
N VAL A 177 12.86 12.95 -10.50
CA VAL A 177 14.11 13.34 -11.18
C VAL A 177 15.11 13.98 -10.22
N GLU A 178 14.65 14.88 -9.34
CA GLU A 178 15.52 15.57 -8.37
C GLU A 178 16.10 14.63 -7.31
N SER A 179 15.27 13.73 -6.78
CA SER A 179 15.69 12.76 -5.75
C SER A 179 16.57 11.63 -6.30
N LYS A 180 16.45 11.32 -7.60
CA LYS A 180 17.03 10.13 -8.25
C LYS A 180 16.61 8.81 -7.60
N ASP A 181 15.54 8.80 -6.80
CA ASP A 181 14.99 7.58 -6.22
C ASP A 181 14.19 6.85 -7.30
N MET A 182 14.73 5.71 -7.76
CA MET A 182 14.13 4.85 -8.79
C MET A 182 13.08 3.89 -8.22
N GLY A 183 12.78 4.01 -6.94
CA GLY A 183 11.65 3.41 -6.27
C GLY A 183 11.86 1.91 -6.01
N ARG A 184 11.09 1.39 -5.06
CA ARG A 184 11.09 -0.04 -4.76
C ARG A 184 10.67 -0.84 -5.99
N LEU A 185 11.47 -1.84 -6.36
CA LEU A 185 11.27 -2.68 -7.56
C LEU A 185 11.21 -1.88 -8.87
N GLY A 186 11.75 -0.65 -8.91
CA GLY A 186 11.80 0.17 -10.13
C GLY A 186 10.51 0.94 -10.43
N ALA A 187 9.61 1.13 -9.46
CA ALA A 187 8.30 1.74 -9.69
C ALA A 187 8.37 3.17 -10.27
N THR A 188 9.28 4.02 -9.79
CA THR A 188 9.43 5.38 -10.33
C THR A 188 10.23 5.38 -11.64
N ALA A 189 11.15 4.43 -11.84
CA ALA A 189 11.76 4.21 -13.16
C ALA A 189 10.72 3.86 -14.23
N LEU A 190 9.72 3.02 -13.89
CA LEU A 190 8.61 2.71 -14.77
C LEU A 190 7.74 3.95 -15.05
N ALA A 191 7.51 4.80 -14.03
CA ALA A 191 6.80 6.06 -14.20
C ALA A 191 7.53 7.03 -15.15
N LEU A 192 8.85 7.17 -15.00
CA LEU A 192 9.70 7.95 -15.90
C LEU A 192 9.65 7.40 -17.33
N LEU A 193 9.75 6.07 -17.50
CA LEU A 193 9.66 5.41 -18.80
C LEU A 193 8.31 5.69 -19.48
N ALA A 194 7.20 5.64 -18.73
CA ALA A 194 5.85 5.86 -19.25
C ALA A 194 5.61 7.28 -19.78
N THR A 195 6.48 8.25 -19.48
CA THR A 195 6.39 9.61 -20.04
C THR A 195 6.70 9.66 -21.54
N GLY A 196 7.49 8.71 -22.05
CA GLY A 196 8.00 8.73 -23.43
C GLY A 196 9.04 9.82 -23.71
N GLU A 197 9.51 10.55 -22.69
CA GLU A 197 10.50 11.62 -22.85
C GLU A 197 11.92 11.05 -22.95
N LYS A 198 12.72 11.57 -23.90
CA LYS A 198 14.09 11.09 -24.15
C LYS A 198 15.02 11.27 -22.94
N GLU A 199 14.84 12.36 -22.20
CA GLU A 199 15.64 12.67 -21.01
C GLU A 199 15.35 11.66 -19.88
N HIS A 200 14.07 11.35 -19.64
CA HIS A 200 13.67 10.32 -18.70
C HIS A 200 14.15 8.93 -19.12
N LEU A 201 14.08 8.60 -20.42
CA LEU A 201 14.61 7.34 -20.93
C LEU A 201 16.12 7.20 -20.66
N ALA A 202 16.89 8.28 -20.80
CA ALA A 202 18.32 8.28 -20.50
C ALA A 202 18.61 8.03 -19.01
N LEU A 203 17.81 8.61 -18.11
CA LEU A 203 17.92 8.35 -16.66
C LEU A 203 17.59 6.89 -16.32
N VAL A 204 16.54 6.34 -16.93
CA VAL A 204 16.16 4.92 -16.74
C VAL A 204 17.27 4.00 -17.26
N ARG A 205 17.86 4.31 -18.42
CA ARG A 205 19.01 3.58 -18.96
C ARG A 205 20.19 3.57 -17.98
N GLU A 206 20.60 4.74 -17.49
CA GLU A 206 21.70 4.87 -16.54
C GLU A 206 21.42 4.05 -15.27
N TYR A 207 20.20 4.15 -14.73
CA TYR A 207 19.80 3.37 -13.57
C TYR A 207 19.94 1.87 -13.83
N LEU A 208 19.32 1.35 -14.89
CA LEU A 208 19.28 -0.08 -15.22
C LEU A 208 20.69 -0.63 -15.51
N HIS A 209 21.53 0.11 -16.24
CA HIS A 209 22.90 -0.32 -16.54
C HIS A 209 23.74 -0.50 -15.27
N ASN A 210 23.41 0.24 -14.20
CA ASN A 210 24.05 0.12 -12.89
C ASN A 210 23.43 -0.95 -11.97
N GLN A 211 22.39 -1.66 -12.40
CA GLN A 211 21.75 -2.69 -11.58
C GLN A 211 22.28 -4.08 -11.91
N LYS A 212 22.76 -4.80 -10.87
CA LYS A 212 23.12 -6.22 -11.00
C LYS A 212 21.97 -7.10 -11.47
N TRP A 213 20.74 -6.75 -11.08
CA TRP A 213 19.54 -7.47 -11.46
C TRP A 213 19.07 -7.20 -12.89
N ALA A 214 19.64 -6.19 -13.57
CA ALA A 214 19.37 -5.89 -14.98
C ALA A 214 20.53 -6.26 -15.91
N SER A 215 21.63 -6.77 -15.34
CA SER A 215 22.86 -7.08 -16.07
C SER A 215 22.74 -8.33 -16.94
N PRO A 216 23.45 -8.39 -18.09
CA PRO A 216 23.60 -9.60 -18.89
C PRO A 216 24.05 -10.85 -18.11
N GLU A 217 24.76 -10.66 -17.00
CA GLU A 217 25.34 -11.72 -16.17
C GLU A 217 24.36 -12.30 -15.14
N LEU A 218 23.13 -11.79 -15.08
CA LEU A 218 22.12 -12.23 -14.12
C LEU A 218 21.96 -13.76 -14.17
N LYS A 219 21.91 -14.36 -12.98
CA LYS A 219 21.54 -15.75 -12.75
C LYS A 219 20.52 -15.85 -11.64
N ILE A 220 19.43 -16.55 -11.91
CA ILE A 220 18.35 -16.76 -10.93
C ILE A 220 18.26 -18.26 -10.66
N SER A 221 18.21 -18.62 -9.38
CA SER A 221 17.94 -19.98 -8.96
C SER A 221 16.47 -20.14 -8.59
N VAL A 222 15.90 -21.27 -9.02
CA VAL A 222 14.53 -21.64 -8.67
C VAL A 222 14.40 -22.07 -7.20
N GLU A 223 15.51 -22.24 -6.48
CA GLU A 223 15.54 -22.61 -5.06
C GLU A 223 15.56 -21.39 -4.13
N ILE A 224 15.60 -20.17 -4.67
CA ILE A 224 15.70 -18.96 -3.84
C ILE A 224 14.40 -18.75 -3.08
N GLY A 225 14.54 -18.66 -1.75
CA GLY A 225 13.47 -18.33 -0.83
C GLY A 225 13.09 -16.85 -0.82
N GLY A 226 12.13 -16.50 0.05
CA GLY A 226 11.71 -15.11 0.25
C GLY A 226 10.73 -14.61 -0.81
N LYS A 227 10.84 -13.34 -1.21
CA LYS A 227 9.88 -12.63 -2.08
C LYS A 227 10.26 -12.69 -3.57
N GLN A 228 10.82 -13.82 -4.02
CA GLN A 228 11.41 -13.96 -5.35
C GLN A 228 10.41 -13.70 -6.50
N SER A 229 9.15 -14.11 -6.35
CA SER A 229 8.12 -13.88 -7.36
C SER A 229 7.87 -12.38 -7.59
N TRP A 230 7.84 -11.60 -6.51
CA TRP A 230 7.67 -10.14 -6.57
C TRP A 230 8.83 -9.47 -7.31
N SER A 231 10.06 -9.80 -6.91
CA SER A 231 11.24 -9.23 -7.54
C SER A 231 11.32 -9.62 -9.02
N SER A 232 11.09 -10.90 -9.34
CA SER A 232 11.18 -11.40 -10.72
C SER A 232 10.11 -10.79 -11.61
N GLY A 233 8.85 -10.76 -11.15
CA GLY A 233 7.74 -10.20 -11.91
C GLY A 233 7.93 -8.71 -12.19
N PHE A 234 8.18 -7.89 -11.16
CA PHE A 234 8.29 -6.45 -11.34
C PHE A 234 9.57 -6.00 -12.05
N HIS A 235 10.73 -6.60 -11.73
CA HIS A 235 11.96 -6.27 -12.45
C HIS A 235 11.86 -6.66 -13.92
N ASN A 236 11.38 -7.87 -14.23
CA ASN A 236 11.24 -8.30 -15.62
C ASN A 236 10.20 -7.45 -16.38
N LEU A 237 9.11 -7.03 -15.73
CA LEU A 237 8.16 -6.09 -16.31
C LEU A 237 8.85 -4.78 -16.68
N LEU A 238 9.62 -4.16 -15.78
CA LEU A 238 10.36 -2.93 -16.09
C LEU A 238 11.39 -3.14 -17.24
N LEU A 239 12.15 -4.24 -17.22
CA LEU A 239 13.15 -4.50 -18.26
C LEU A 239 12.50 -4.70 -19.63
N THR A 240 11.39 -5.43 -19.68
CA THR A 240 10.67 -5.68 -20.95
C THR A 240 10.05 -4.41 -21.51
N GLU A 241 9.38 -3.59 -20.68
CA GLU A 241 8.89 -2.27 -21.10
C GLU A 241 10.03 -1.37 -21.59
N TYR A 242 11.16 -1.35 -20.88
CA TYR A 242 12.33 -0.57 -21.27
C TYR A 242 12.90 -1.03 -22.61
N PHE A 243 13.06 -2.34 -22.82
CA PHE A 243 13.53 -2.89 -24.09
C PHE A 243 12.58 -2.55 -25.24
N LEU A 244 11.26 -2.71 -25.05
CA LEU A 244 10.26 -2.40 -26.07
C LEU A 244 10.25 -0.91 -26.44
N ALA A 245 10.53 -0.03 -25.48
CA ALA A 245 10.58 1.41 -25.70
C ALA A 245 11.90 1.90 -26.32
N SER A 246 13.03 1.22 -26.07
CA SER A 246 14.37 1.71 -26.42
C SER A 246 15.13 0.88 -27.46
N GLY A 247 14.83 -0.41 -27.56
CA GLY A 247 15.64 -1.38 -28.32
C GLY A 247 17.01 -1.70 -27.69
N ASP A 248 17.27 -1.32 -26.44
CA ASP A 248 18.57 -1.53 -25.78
C ASP A 248 18.80 -3.01 -25.42
N GLU A 249 19.59 -3.70 -26.24
CA GLU A 249 19.88 -5.13 -26.09
C GLU A 249 20.67 -5.49 -24.82
N TYR A 250 21.24 -4.52 -24.08
CA TYR A 250 21.97 -4.77 -22.83
C TYR A 250 21.12 -5.57 -21.82
N VAL A 251 19.82 -5.29 -21.73
CA VAL A 251 18.93 -5.95 -20.78
C VAL A 251 18.36 -7.28 -21.27
N LEU A 252 18.50 -7.59 -22.56
CA LEU A 252 17.84 -8.74 -23.18
C LEU A 252 18.26 -10.10 -22.57
N PRO A 253 19.53 -10.34 -22.21
CA PRO A 253 19.90 -11.57 -21.52
C PRO A 253 19.27 -11.68 -20.12
N ALA A 254 19.12 -10.57 -19.39
CA ALA A 254 18.43 -10.54 -18.10
C ALA A 254 16.93 -10.84 -18.25
N ILE A 255 16.27 -10.26 -19.27
CA ILE A 255 14.88 -10.57 -19.62
C ILE A 255 14.71 -12.06 -19.88
N ARG A 256 15.61 -12.67 -20.66
CA ARG A 256 15.57 -14.11 -20.95
C ARG A 256 15.76 -14.96 -19.70
N GLU A 257 16.70 -14.61 -18.83
CA GLU A 257 16.91 -15.31 -17.56
C GLU A 257 15.67 -15.22 -16.65
N TYR A 258 15.11 -14.02 -16.47
CA TYR A 258 13.89 -13.83 -15.70
C TYR A 258 12.72 -14.64 -16.25
N ALA A 259 12.49 -14.58 -17.57
CA ALA A 259 11.38 -15.28 -18.20
C ALA A 259 11.46 -16.79 -17.98
N ILE A 260 12.61 -17.40 -18.28
CA ILE A 260 12.79 -18.84 -18.16
C ILE A 260 12.69 -19.27 -16.69
N LYS A 261 13.35 -18.58 -15.76
CA LYS A 261 13.38 -18.98 -14.35
C LYS A 261 12.05 -18.75 -13.64
N THR A 262 11.34 -17.69 -13.99
CA THR A 262 9.99 -17.43 -13.48
C THR A 262 9.00 -18.48 -13.99
N ALA A 263 9.12 -18.90 -15.26
CA ALA A 263 8.31 -19.95 -15.84
C ALA A 263 8.59 -21.32 -15.18
N MET A 264 9.86 -21.72 -15.06
CA MET A 264 10.28 -22.93 -14.32
C MET A 264 9.79 -22.93 -12.87
N GLY A 265 9.82 -21.76 -12.21
CA GLY A 265 9.42 -21.57 -10.82
C GLY A 265 7.90 -21.46 -10.59
N GLN A 266 7.08 -21.56 -11.64
CA GLN A 266 5.62 -21.54 -11.54
C GLN A 266 5.10 -22.87 -10.98
N SER A 267 4.02 -22.83 -10.20
CA SER A 267 3.31 -24.03 -9.74
C SER A 267 2.58 -24.75 -10.87
N GLY A 268 2.25 -26.03 -10.67
CA GLY A 268 1.44 -26.80 -11.62
C GLY A 268 0.03 -26.23 -11.84
N GLY A 269 -0.47 -25.43 -10.91
CA GLY A 269 -1.74 -24.70 -11.03
C GLY A 269 -1.66 -23.39 -11.81
N GLY A 270 -0.49 -23.04 -12.36
CA GLY A 270 -0.31 -21.81 -13.15
C GLY A 270 -0.13 -20.55 -12.30
N THR A 271 0.28 -20.68 -11.04
CA THR A 271 0.39 -19.56 -10.10
C THR A 271 1.76 -19.49 -9.43
N TRP A 272 2.02 -18.41 -8.70
CA TRP A 272 3.23 -18.20 -7.91
C TRP A 272 2.88 -17.85 -6.48
N GLY A 273 3.79 -18.15 -5.54
CA GLY A 273 3.69 -17.77 -4.14
C GLY A 273 4.58 -16.58 -3.82
N HIS A 274 4.95 -16.44 -2.54
CA HIS A 274 6.02 -15.50 -2.17
C HIS A 274 7.33 -15.80 -2.93
N GLY A 275 7.71 -17.07 -2.96
CA GLY A 275 8.78 -17.62 -3.78
C GLY A 275 8.24 -18.55 -4.87
N PHE A 276 9.19 -19.16 -5.59
CA PHE A 276 8.93 -20.15 -6.62
C PHE A 276 8.56 -21.53 -6.05
N ALA A 277 8.07 -22.42 -6.90
CA ALA A 277 7.90 -23.83 -6.60
C ALA A 277 9.27 -24.52 -6.52
N TRP A 278 9.91 -24.47 -5.35
CA TRP A 278 11.26 -24.99 -5.13
C TRP A 278 11.35 -26.50 -5.38
N THR A 279 12.34 -26.94 -6.14
CA THR A 279 12.49 -28.38 -6.44
C THR A 279 12.90 -29.16 -5.19
N SER A 280 13.64 -28.53 -4.28
CA SER A 280 14.00 -29.08 -2.97
C SER A 280 12.79 -29.50 -2.11
N GLN A 281 11.64 -28.84 -2.27
CA GLN A 281 10.39 -29.19 -1.58
C GLN A 281 9.42 -29.99 -2.44
N ASN A 282 9.79 -30.26 -3.70
CA ASN A 282 8.94 -30.93 -4.68
C ASN A 282 9.60 -32.20 -5.25
N GLY A 283 10.44 -32.86 -4.45
CA GLY A 283 11.07 -34.12 -4.83
C GLY A 283 11.95 -34.01 -6.08
N GLY A 284 12.60 -32.86 -6.27
CA GLY A 284 13.45 -32.57 -7.43
C GLY A 284 12.69 -32.16 -8.70
N LYS A 285 11.35 -31.99 -8.63
CA LYS A 285 10.53 -31.66 -9.79
C LYS A 285 10.17 -30.17 -9.82
N LEU A 286 10.13 -29.62 -11.03
CA LEU A 286 9.52 -28.32 -11.31
C LEU A 286 7.99 -28.42 -11.20
N HIS A 287 7.33 -27.26 -11.11
CA HIS A 287 5.87 -27.15 -11.14
C HIS A 287 5.13 -27.90 -10.03
N GLY A 288 5.79 -28.08 -8.89
CA GLY A 288 5.16 -28.66 -7.72
C GLY A 288 4.35 -27.66 -6.89
N GLY A 289 4.15 -27.98 -5.62
CA GLY A 289 3.49 -27.14 -4.64
C GLY A 289 4.30 -25.89 -4.32
N LEU A 290 3.59 -24.79 -4.06
CA LEU A 290 4.20 -23.55 -3.60
C LEU A 290 4.45 -23.63 -2.09
N PRO A 291 5.66 -23.30 -1.63
CA PRO A 291 6.00 -23.34 -0.21
C PRO A 291 5.26 -22.26 0.60
N GLY A 292 5.13 -22.48 1.91
CA GLY A 292 4.57 -21.50 2.84
C GLY A 292 3.08 -21.21 2.60
N TYR A 293 2.75 -19.93 2.36
CA TYR A 293 1.37 -19.45 2.18
C TYR A 293 0.68 -19.98 0.89
N GLY A 294 1.42 -20.67 0.02
CA GLY A 294 0.89 -21.19 -1.24
C GLY A 294 0.73 -20.09 -2.30
N ALA A 295 -0.31 -20.22 -3.14
CA ALA A 295 -0.57 -19.30 -4.25
C ALA A 295 -0.92 -17.88 -3.76
N LEU A 296 -0.19 -16.89 -4.28
CA LEU A 296 -0.31 -15.48 -3.95
C LEU A 296 -0.50 -14.67 -5.24
N ASN A 297 -1.74 -14.55 -5.70
CA ASN A 297 -2.06 -13.98 -7.02
C ASN A 297 -1.55 -12.54 -7.22
N GLN A 298 -1.40 -11.75 -6.16
CA GLN A 298 -0.78 -10.42 -6.26
C GLN A 298 0.71 -10.48 -6.65
N ALA A 299 1.43 -11.52 -6.24
CA ALA A 299 2.80 -11.76 -6.71
C ALA A 299 2.83 -12.44 -8.08
N GLY A 300 1.85 -13.31 -8.35
CA GLY A 300 1.78 -14.07 -9.60
C GLY A 300 1.36 -13.25 -10.83
N LEU A 301 0.55 -12.21 -10.66
CA LEU A 301 0.11 -11.37 -11.78
C LEU A 301 1.26 -10.62 -12.45
N PRO A 302 2.17 -9.93 -11.72
CA PRO A 302 3.38 -9.38 -12.31
C PRO A 302 4.23 -10.43 -13.04
N CYS A 303 4.38 -11.65 -12.49
CA CYS A 303 5.06 -12.74 -13.18
C CYS A 303 4.39 -13.04 -14.51
N TYR A 304 3.07 -13.28 -14.51
CA TYR A 304 2.31 -13.59 -15.71
C TYR A 304 2.42 -12.49 -16.77
N LEU A 305 2.18 -11.23 -16.39
CA LEU A 305 2.29 -10.07 -17.29
C LEU A 305 3.70 -9.95 -17.86
N SER A 306 4.74 -10.09 -17.03
CA SER A 306 6.13 -10.03 -17.49
C SER A 306 6.47 -11.12 -18.49
N LEU A 307 5.91 -12.34 -18.37
CA LEU A 307 6.13 -13.42 -19.35
C LEU A 307 5.48 -13.11 -20.70
N LEU A 308 4.29 -12.49 -20.70
CA LEU A 308 3.65 -12.01 -21.94
C LEU A 308 4.54 -10.97 -22.63
N LEU A 309 5.10 -10.03 -21.87
CA LEU A 309 6.00 -9.00 -22.38
C LEU A 309 7.35 -9.60 -22.85
N SER A 310 7.93 -10.54 -22.11
CA SER A 310 9.16 -11.22 -22.53
C SER A 310 9.03 -11.91 -23.89
N ARG A 311 7.86 -12.50 -24.18
CA ARG A 311 7.58 -13.06 -25.52
C ARG A 311 7.59 -11.96 -26.59
N LYS A 312 7.02 -10.78 -26.31
CA LYS A 312 7.07 -9.62 -27.21
C LYS A 312 8.51 -9.09 -27.42
N CYS A 313 9.37 -9.23 -26.41
CA CYS A 313 10.80 -8.92 -26.53
C CYS A 313 11.60 -9.96 -27.34
N GLY A 314 10.97 -11.01 -27.85
CA GLY A 314 11.63 -12.05 -28.66
C GLY A 314 12.19 -13.23 -27.84
N VAL A 315 11.78 -13.41 -26.58
CA VAL A 315 12.12 -14.62 -25.83
C VAL A 315 11.26 -15.78 -26.31
N ASP A 316 11.82 -16.55 -27.25
CA ASP A 316 11.27 -17.83 -27.70
C ASP A 316 11.83 -18.97 -26.82
N HIS A 317 10.96 -19.62 -26.05
CA HIS A 317 11.28 -20.75 -25.18
C HIS A 317 10.01 -21.52 -24.76
N PRO A 318 9.94 -22.85 -24.94
CA PRO A 318 8.73 -23.64 -24.67
C PRO A 318 8.24 -23.54 -23.23
N GLU A 319 9.15 -23.52 -22.24
CA GLU A 319 8.77 -23.34 -20.83
C GLU A 319 8.00 -22.03 -20.58
N VAL A 320 8.35 -20.95 -21.30
CA VAL A 320 7.69 -19.65 -21.16
C VAL A 320 6.28 -19.71 -21.72
N ASP A 321 6.10 -20.33 -22.88
CA ASP A 321 4.79 -20.51 -23.51
C ASP A 321 3.87 -21.42 -22.68
N ASP A 322 4.41 -22.52 -22.15
CA ASP A 322 3.67 -23.41 -21.28
C ASP A 322 3.24 -22.71 -19.99
N ALA A 323 4.13 -21.91 -19.39
CA ALA A 323 3.80 -21.15 -18.19
C ALA A 323 2.69 -20.11 -18.43
N ILE A 324 2.75 -19.43 -19.57
CA ILE A 324 1.70 -18.51 -20.00
C ILE A 324 0.36 -19.24 -20.19
N SER A 325 0.38 -20.41 -20.84
CA SER A 325 -0.82 -21.22 -21.06
C SER A 325 -1.46 -21.65 -19.74
N ARG A 326 -0.65 -22.13 -18.78
CA ARG A 326 -1.12 -22.49 -17.42
C ARG A 326 -1.74 -21.29 -16.69
N SER A 327 -1.04 -20.14 -16.69
CA SER A 327 -1.55 -18.90 -16.07
C SER A 327 -2.84 -18.42 -16.72
N SER A 328 -2.92 -18.43 -18.05
CA SER A 328 -4.11 -17.99 -18.79
C SER A 328 -5.32 -18.81 -18.38
N ARG A 329 -5.19 -20.14 -18.30
CA ARG A 329 -6.25 -21.04 -17.85
C ARG A 329 -6.70 -20.77 -16.41
N PHE A 330 -5.76 -20.41 -15.54
CA PHE A 330 -6.08 -20.05 -14.16
C PHE A 330 -6.78 -18.68 -14.10
N PHE A 331 -6.20 -17.62 -14.66
CA PHE A 331 -6.71 -16.27 -14.51
C PHE A 331 -7.98 -15.98 -15.32
N GLN A 332 -8.22 -16.69 -16.43
CA GLN A 332 -9.46 -16.53 -17.21
C GLN A 332 -10.73 -16.85 -16.39
N GLN A 333 -10.62 -17.60 -15.30
CA GLN A 333 -11.78 -17.93 -14.47
C GLN A 333 -12.39 -16.71 -13.77
N PHE A 334 -11.64 -15.60 -13.66
CA PHE A 334 -12.08 -14.37 -13.00
C PHE A 334 -12.76 -13.38 -13.95
N ILE A 335 -12.62 -13.57 -15.27
CA ILE A 335 -13.24 -12.70 -16.28
C ILE A 335 -14.76 -12.66 -16.06
N ASP A 336 -15.30 -11.45 -15.93
CA ASP A 336 -16.71 -11.15 -15.69
C ASP A 336 -17.35 -11.81 -14.45
N LYS A 337 -16.54 -12.29 -13.49
CA LYS A 337 -17.04 -13.03 -12.32
C LYS A 337 -16.67 -12.44 -10.96
N GLY A 338 -15.96 -11.32 -10.93
CA GLY A 338 -15.58 -10.62 -9.69
C GLY A 338 -14.09 -10.33 -9.63
N SER A 339 -13.59 -9.99 -8.44
CA SER A 339 -12.18 -9.66 -8.26
C SER A 339 -11.30 -10.91 -8.14
N ILE A 340 -10.03 -10.77 -8.50
CA ILE A 340 -9.03 -11.81 -8.31
C ILE A 340 -8.74 -11.91 -6.81
N GLY A 341 -9.06 -13.05 -6.19
CA GLY A 341 -8.76 -13.33 -4.78
C GLY A 341 -7.29 -13.70 -4.56
N TYR A 342 -6.91 -14.00 -3.32
CA TYR A 342 -5.67 -14.73 -3.03
C TYR A 342 -5.88 -16.23 -3.25
N GLY A 343 -4.79 -16.98 -3.47
CA GLY A 343 -4.87 -18.44 -3.55
C GLY A 343 -5.68 -19.00 -4.72
N TYR A 344 -6.03 -20.28 -4.58
CA TYR A 344 -6.91 -21.02 -5.48
C TYR A 344 -8.37 -20.90 -5.04
N HIS A 345 -8.86 -19.67 -4.96
CA HIS A 345 -10.24 -19.39 -4.53
C HIS A 345 -11.12 -18.98 -5.71
N ARG A 346 -12.44 -19.13 -5.51
CA ARG A 346 -13.45 -18.54 -6.39
C ARG A 346 -13.22 -17.02 -6.49
N PRO A 347 -13.71 -16.36 -7.56
CA PRO A 347 -13.71 -14.91 -7.65
C PRO A 347 -14.24 -14.27 -6.36
N SER A 348 -13.51 -13.26 -5.88
CA SER A 348 -13.89 -12.55 -4.66
C SER A 348 -15.04 -11.59 -4.95
N LEU A 349 -15.97 -11.54 -4.01
CA LEU A 349 -17.08 -10.59 -4.00
C LEU A 349 -16.64 -9.21 -3.51
N GLU A 350 -15.43 -9.09 -2.97
CA GLU A 350 -14.87 -7.83 -2.51
C GLU A 350 -14.47 -6.96 -3.70
N MET A 351 -14.83 -5.67 -3.64
CA MET A 351 -14.41 -4.70 -4.65
C MET A 351 -12.93 -4.33 -4.52
N ASN A 352 -12.32 -4.60 -3.36
CA ASN A 352 -10.94 -4.28 -3.04
C ASN A 352 -10.01 -5.44 -3.45
N ALA A 353 -9.23 -5.23 -4.51
CA ALA A 353 -8.36 -6.26 -5.07
C ALA A 353 -6.86 -6.00 -4.84
N ASN A 354 -6.48 -5.02 -4.00
CA ASN A 354 -5.10 -4.56 -3.81
C ASN A 354 -4.32 -4.37 -5.13
N GLY A 355 -4.98 -3.90 -6.19
CA GLY A 355 -4.38 -3.71 -7.52
C GLY A 355 -4.35 -4.96 -8.43
N ARG A 356 -4.74 -6.16 -7.95
CA ARG A 356 -4.79 -7.39 -8.77
C ARG A 356 -5.59 -7.20 -10.06
N ASN A 357 -6.80 -6.65 -9.94
CA ASN A 357 -7.68 -6.43 -11.09
C ASN A 357 -7.10 -5.43 -12.11
N GLY A 358 -6.32 -4.44 -11.65
CA GLY A 358 -5.68 -3.48 -12.56
C GLY A 358 -4.51 -4.09 -13.33
N MET A 359 -3.88 -5.14 -12.80
CA MET A 359 -2.76 -5.86 -13.44
C MET A 359 -3.22 -7.04 -14.31
N SER A 360 -4.50 -7.39 -14.29
CA SER A 360 -5.06 -8.53 -15.04
C SER A 360 -5.70 -8.15 -16.38
N GLY A 361 -5.50 -6.90 -16.82
CA GLY A 361 -6.07 -6.34 -18.04
C GLY A 361 -5.46 -6.89 -19.33
#